data_AF-A0A1S3YYX1-F1
#
_entry.id   AF-A0A1S3YYX1-F1
#
_cell.length_a   1.000
_cell.length_b   1.000
_cell.length_c   1.000
_cell.angle_alpha   90.00
_cell.angle_beta   90.00
_cell.angle_gamma   90.00
#
_symmetry.space_group_name_H-M   'P 1'
#
loop_
_entity.id
_entity.type
_entity.pdbx_description
1 polymer ?
#
loop_
_entity_poly.entity_id
_entity_poly.type
_entity_poly.pdbx_seq_one_letter_code
_entity_poly.pdbx_strand_id
1 'polypeptide(L)'
;MMETFTRRRPSDEMFTGDLSLKQWVNDSLPSGVTQLVDADLMRPKEEPLNAEMQCLVSVMELALSCTSVSPDARIKMKEALLALKKIRIQLVTKLNFEVRLNPESSLQ
;
A
#
# COMPACT_ATOMS: atom_id res chain seq x y z
N MET A 1 0.16 6.38 7.85
CA MET A 1 0.69 5.43 6.83
C MET A 1 -0.22 5.44 5.60
N MET A 2 -1.52 5.14 5.73
CA MET A 2 -2.47 5.22 4.60
C MET A 2 -2.42 6.55 3.87
N GLU A 3 -2.43 7.67 4.61
CA GLU A 3 -2.40 9.04 4.07
C GLU A 3 -1.25 9.29 3.09
N THR A 4 -0.07 8.73 3.39
CA THR A 4 1.12 8.87 2.55
C THR A 4 0.93 8.21 1.19
N PHE A 5 0.27 7.05 1.16
CA PHE A 5 0.10 6.29 -0.06
C PHE A 5 -1.13 6.69 -0.84
N THR A 6 -2.14 7.29 -0.21
CA THR A 6 -3.39 7.69 -0.88
C THR A 6 -3.47 9.16 -1.22
N ARG A 7 -2.57 9.98 -0.65
CA ARG A 7 -2.66 11.45 -0.68
C ARG A 7 -3.99 11.99 -0.14
N ARG A 8 -4.65 11.23 0.74
CA ARG A 8 -5.88 11.63 1.41
C ARG A 8 -5.63 11.86 2.88
N ARG A 9 -6.31 12.83 3.46
CA ARG A 9 -6.32 13.06 4.92
C ARG A 9 -7.58 12.44 5.52
N PRO A 10 -7.55 11.94 6.77
CA PRO A 10 -8.74 11.43 7.45
C PRO A 10 -9.84 12.50 7.60
N SER A 11 -9.47 13.77 7.51
CA SER A 11 -10.35 14.93 7.60
C SER A 11 -10.85 15.44 6.25
N ASP A 12 -10.52 14.80 5.13
CA ASP A 12 -11.03 15.22 3.83
C ASP A 12 -12.55 15.03 3.77
N GLU A 13 -13.26 15.93 3.08
CA GLU A 13 -14.73 16.01 3.05
C GLU A 13 -15.42 14.72 2.56
N MET A 14 -14.70 13.86 1.82
CA MET A 14 -15.23 12.57 1.39
C MET A 14 -15.41 11.56 2.54
N PHE A 15 -14.74 11.77 3.67
CA PHE A 15 -14.81 10.89 4.84
C PHE A 15 -15.76 11.48 5.88
N THR A 16 -17.05 11.18 5.74
CA THR A 16 -18.12 11.65 6.63
C THR A 16 -19.03 10.50 7.06
N GLY A 17 -19.69 10.66 8.20
CA GLY A 17 -20.54 9.62 8.79
C GLY A 17 -19.73 8.36 9.09
N ASP A 18 -20.17 7.23 8.53
CA ASP A 18 -19.54 5.93 8.74
C ASP A 18 -18.36 5.66 7.80
N LEU A 19 -18.14 6.50 6.78
CA LEU A 19 -17.04 6.34 5.83
C LEU A 19 -15.79 7.03 6.36
N SER A 20 -14.84 6.24 6.85
CA SER A 20 -13.51 6.72 7.25
C SER A 20 -12.43 6.32 6.24
N LEU A 21 -11.27 6.99 6.25
CA LEU A 21 -10.10 6.59 5.46
C LEU A 21 -9.75 5.09 5.66
N LYS A 22 -9.86 4.61 6.90
CA LYS A 22 -9.67 3.20 7.23
C LYS A 22 -10.67 2.30 6.51
N GLN A 23 -11.97 2.65 6.57
CA GLN A 23 -13.03 1.87 5.95
C GLN A 23 -12.87 1.85 4.42
N TRP A 24 -12.61 3.00 3.82
CA TRP A 24 -12.35 3.12 2.38
C TRP A 24 -11.17 2.26 1.92
N VAL A 25 -10.06 2.27 2.67
CA VAL A 25 -8.91 1.40 2.39
C VAL A 25 -9.30 -0.08 2.53
N ASN A 26 -9.99 -0.45 3.60
CA ASN A 26 -10.42 -1.84 3.83
C ASN A 26 -11.31 -2.37 2.70
N ASP A 27 -12.27 -1.58 2.23
CA ASP A 27 -13.24 -1.98 1.22
C ASP A 27 -12.65 -2.01 -0.19
N SER A 28 -11.54 -1.30 -0.40
CA SER A 28 -10.86 -1.23 -1.68
C SER A 28 -9.82 -2.35 -1.87
N LEU A 29 -9.47 -3.14 -0.85
CA LEU A 29 -8.45 -4.18 -0.96
C LEU A 29 -9.03 -5.56 -1.30
N PRO A 30 -8.29 -6.41 -2.03
CA PRO A 30 -7.02 -6.11 -2.71
C PRO A 30 -7.21 -5.51 -4.11
N SER A 31 -8.40 -5.65 -4.70
CA SER A 31 -8.64 -5.40 -6.14
C SER A 31 -8.69 -3.93 -6.55
N GLY A 32 -9.00 -3.02 -5.63
CA GLY A 32 -9.08 -1.57 -5.85
C GLY A 32 -7.84 -0.79 -5.40
N VAL A 33 -6.71 -1.45 -5.12
CA VAL A 33 -5.50 -0.77 -4.63
C VAL A 33 -4.97 0.31 -5.59
N THR A 34 -5.19 0.16 -6.89
CA THR A 34 -4.84 1.15 -7.92
C THR A 34 -5.61 2.46 -7.79
N GLN A 35 -6.82 2.41 -7.22
CA GLN A 35 -7.67 3.58 -6.98
C GLN A 35 -7.33 4.26 -5.66
N LEU A 36 -6.72 3.51 -4.73
CA LEU A 36 -6.24 4.05 -3.46
C LEU A 36 -4.97 4.86 -3.66
N VAL A 37 -4.04 4.40 -4.50
CA VAL A 37 -2.68 4.94 -4.55
C VAL A 37 -2.61 6.32 -5.19
N ASP A 38 -1.79 7.21 -4.62
CA ASP A 38 -1.42 8.48 -5.22
C ASP A 38 -0.76 8.21 -6.58
N ALA A 39 -1.31 8.81 -7.64
CA ALA A 39 -0.80 8.68 -8.99
C ALA A 39 0.66 9.15 -9.10
N ASP A 40 1.09 10.09 -8.25
CA ASP A 40 2.46 10.60 -8.21
C ASP A 40 3.46 9.59 -7.62
N LEU A 41 3.00 8.54 -6.93
CA LEU A 41 3.85 7.49 -6.37
C LEU A 41 4.19 6.38 -7.36
N MET A 42 3.43 6.27 -8.45
CA MET A 42 3.67 5.32 -9.53
C MET A 42 4.54 5.97 -10.60
N ARG A 43 5.32 5.16 -11.33
CA ARG A 43 6.22 5.68 -12.37
C ARG A 43 5.39 6.38 -13.45
N PRO A 44 5.70 7.63 -13.80
CA PRO A 44 5.00 8.30 -14.88
C PRO A 44 5.22 7.53 -16.19
N LYS A 45 4.12 7.07 -16.81
CA LYS A 45 4.06 6.40 -18.13
C LYS A 45 4.31 4.89 -18.18
N GLU A 46 4.42 4.20 -17.04
CA GLU A 46 4.45 2.72 -17.02
C GLU A 46 3.26 2.17 -16.25
N GLU A 47 2.68 1.07 -16.75
CA GLU A 47 1.75 0.28 -15.96
C GLU A 47 2.47 -0.21 -14.70
N PRO A 48 1.88 -0.05 -13.50
CA PRO A 48 2.51 -0.45 -12.26
C PRO A 48 2.95 -1.90 -12.29
N LEU A 49 4.18 -2.15 -11.86
CA LEU A 49 4.69 -3.50 -11.79
C LEU A 49 3.87 -4.31 -10.76
N ASN A 50 3.65 -5.59 -11.04
CA ASN A 50 2.89 -6.45 -10.14
C ASN A 50 3.55 -6.53 -8.75
N ALA A 51 4.88 -6.46 -8.66
CA ALA A 51 5.60 -6.35 -7.40
C ALA A 51 5.24 -5.08 -6.59
N GLU A 52 5.06 -3.94 -7.27
CA GLU A 52 4.70 -2.66 -6.64
C GLU A 52 3.28 -2.72 -6.08
N MET A 53 2.34 -3.25 -6.87
CA MET A 53 0.95 -3.43 -6.45
C MET A 53 0.81 -4.38 -5.26
N GLN A 54 1.50 -5.52 -5.28
CA GLN A 54 1.50 -6.45 -4.15
C GLN A 54 2.12 -5.82 -2.89
N CYS A 55 3.17 -5.00 -3.06
CA CYS A 55 3.74 -4.26 -1.94
C CYS A 55 2.74 -3.25 -1.36
N LEU A 56 2.04 -2.49 -2.19
CA LEU A 56 1.03 -1.54 -1.73
C LEU A 56 -0.07 -2.25 -0.93
N VAL A 57 -0.59 -3.38 -1.41
CA VAL A 57 -1.58 -4.18 -0.68
C VAL A 57 -1.04 -4.57 0.70
N SER A 58 0.17 -5.15 0.77
CA SER A 58 0.77 -5.55 2.06
C SER A 58 1.00 -4.39 3.02
N VAL A 59 1.38 -3.21 2.51
CA VAL A 59 1.54 -2.00 3.34
C VAL A 59 0.20 -1.52 3.87
N MET A 60 -0.85 -1.52 3.05
CA MET A 60 -2.19 -1.10 3.46
C MET A 60 -2.80 -2.07 4.47
N GLU A 61 -2.62 -3.39 4.30
CA GLU A 61 -3.03 -4.41 5.28
C GLU A 61 -2.31 -4.23 6.62
N LEU A 62 -1.01 -3.92 6.59
CA LEU A 62 -0.26 -3.59 7.80
C LEU A 62 -0.79 -2.32 8.46
N ALA A 63 -1.08 -1.28 7.66
CA ALA A 63 -1.67 -0.04 8.16
C ALA A 63 -3.04 -0.29 8.82
N LEU A 64 -3.90 -1.13 8.22
CA LEU A 64 -5.18 -1.55 8.78
C LEU A 64 -4.98 -2.24 10.14
N SER A 65 -4.02 -3.16 10.24
CA SER A 65 -3.67 -3.86 11.48
C SER A 65 -3.22 -2.90 12.60
N CYS A 66 -2.54 -1.79 12.25
CA CYS A 66 -2.16 -0.73 13.20
C CYS A 66 -3.36 0.10 13.69
N THR A 67 -4.49 0.06 12.98
CA THR A 67 -5.69 0.87 13.27
C THR A 67 -6.83 0.07 13.91
N SER A 68 -6.54 -1.15 14.38
CA SER A 68 -7.54 -1.95 15.08
C SER A 68 -8.07 -1.21 16.32
N VAL A 69 -9.39 -1.28 16.52
CA VAL A 69 -10.07 -0.63 17.65
C VAL A 69 -9.71 -1.35 18.96
N SER A 70 -9.66 -2.68 18.93
CA SER A 70 -9.20 -3.47 20.07
C SER A 70 -7.67 -3.34 20.22
N PRO A 71 -7.17 -2.92 21.40
CA PRO A 71 -5.74 -2.87 21.67
C PRO A 71 -5.04 -4.22 21.48
N ASP A 72 -5.68 -5.32 21.86
CA ASP A 72 -5.10 -6.67 21.78
C ASP A 72 -5.01 -7.18 20.34
N ALA A 73 -5.93 -6.75 19.48
CA ALA A 73 -5.90 -7.04 18.05
C ALA A 73 -5.00 -6.08 17.26
N ARG A 74 -4.52 -4.99 17.87
CA ARG A 74 -3.64 -4.02 17.22
C ARG A 74 -2.21 -4.55 17.22
N ILE A 75 -1.58 -4.57 16.05
CA ILE A 75 -0.19 -5.00 15.95
C ILE A 75 0.75 -4.10 16.79
N LYS A 76 1.69 -4.72 17.49
CA LYS A 76 2.72 -3.99 18.27
C LYS A 76 3.71 -3.32 17.32
N MET A 77 4.25 -2.16 17.72
CA MET A 77 5.20 -1.39 16.88
C MET A 77 6.43 -2.21 16.45
N LYS A 78 6.96 -3.06 17.33
CA LYS A 78 8.08 -3.96 17.02
C LYS A 78 7.73 -4.92 15.88
N GLU A 79 6.53 -5.50 15.92
CA GLU A 79 6.04 -6.42 14.89
C GLU A 79 5.74 -5.69 13.59
N ALA A 80 5.20 -4.47 13.67
CA ALA A 80 5.00 -3.62 12.49
C ALA A 80 6.33 -3.29 11.79
N LEU A 81 7.39 -2.99 12.55
CA LEU A 81 8.73 -2.78 12.00
C LEU A 81 9.27 -4.04 11.32
N LEU A 82 9.07 -5.21 11.91
CA LEU A 82 9.48 -6.49 11.30
C LEU A 82 8.70 -6.76 10.00
N ALA A 83 7.40 -6.51 10.00
CA ALA A 83 6.56 -6.61 8.82
C ALA A 83 7.02 -5.66 7.70
N LEU A 84 7.29 -4.38 8.01
CA LEU A 84 7.83 -3.42 7.04
C LEU A 84 9.17 -3.87 6.45
N LYS A 85 10.09 -4.38 7.28
CA LYS A 85 11.36 -4.92 6.79
C LYS A 85 11.15 -6.08 5.84
N LYS A 86 10.22 -6.98 6.15
CA LYS A 86 9.86 -8.13 5.30
C LYS A 86 9.25 -7.67 3.98
N ILE A 87 8.28 -6.75 4.02
CA ILE A 87 7.64 -6.18 2.83
C ILE A 87 8.68 -5.55 1.90
N ARG A 88 9.61 -4.74 2.45
CA ARG A 88 10.71 -4.14 1.68
C ARG A 88 11.57 -5.19 0.98
N ILE A 89 11.97 -6.25 1.69
CA ILE A 89 12.79 -7.33 1.11
C ILE A 89 12.04 -8.04 -0.01
N GLN A 90 10.74 -8.30 0.17
CA GLN A 90 9.89 -8.93 -0.84
C GLN A 90 9.74 -8.04 -2.08
N LEU A 91 9.51 -6.74 -1.91
CA LEU A 91 9.42 -5.79 -3.01
C LEU A 91 10.71 -5.77 -3.84
N VAL A 92 11.86 -5.54 -3.20
CA VAL A 92 13.16 -5.46 -3.90
C VAL A 92 13.47 -6.77 -4.62
N THR A 93 13.22 -7.90 -3.97
CA THR A 93 13.41 -9.22 -4.57
C THR A 93 12.54 -9.38 -5.82
N LYS A 94 11.24 -9.11 -5.72
CA LYS A 94 10.29 -9.27 -6.84
C LYS A 94 10.57 -8.28 -7.98
N LEU A 95 10.89 -7.03 -7.68
CA LEU A 95 11.27 -6.02 -8.68
C LEU A 95 12.49 -6.47 -9.48
N ASN A 96 13.52 -6.98 -8.80
CA ASN A 96 14.71 -7.49 -9.47
C ASN A 96 14.38 -8.64 -10.44
N PHE A 97 13.38 -9.47 -10.12
CA PHE A 97 12.91 -10.52 -11.03
C PHE A 97 12.07 -9.96 -12.18
N GLU A 98 11.09 -9.08 -11.89
CA GLU A 98 10.21 -8.52 -12.92
C GLU A 98 10.99 -7.68 -13.94
N VAL A 99 11.95 -6.87 -13.51
CA VAL A 99 12.85 -6.11 -14.41
C VAL A 99 13.70 -7.05 -15.26
N ARG A 100 14.21 -8.16 -14.70
CA ARG A 100 14.96 -9.17 -15.47
C ARG A 100 14.10 -9.88 -16.52
N LEU A 101 12.82 -10.08 -16.22
CA LEU A 101 11.88 -10.73 -17.13
C LEU A 101 11.37 -9.80 -18.23
N ASN A 102 11.43 -8.48 -18.01
CA ASN A 102 10.93 -7.49 -18.97
C ASN A 102 11.96 -6.36 -19.23
N PRO A 103 13.09 -6.65 -19.91
CA PRO A 103 14.18 -5.69 -20.09
C PRO A 103 13.83 -4.47 -20.96
N GLU A 104 12.73 -4.50 -21.72
CA GLU A 104 12.30 -3.38 -22.59
C GLU A 104 11.72 -2.18 -21.83
N SER A 105 11.30 -2.33 -20.57
CA SER A 105 10.88 -1.19 -19.72
C SER A 105 12.05 -0.40 -19.11
N SER A 106 13.30 -0.80 -19.36
CA SER A 106 14.49 -0.10 -18.84
C SER A 106 15.10 0.90 -19.82
N LEU A 107 14.47 1.12 -20.98
CA LEU A 107 15.01 1.89 -22.12
C LEU A 107 14.14 3.09 -22.56
N GLN A 108 13.18 3.53 -21.75
CA GLN A 108 12.43 4.77 -21.98
C GLN A 108 12.62 5.80 -20.87
#